data_AF-A0A1F8EJ75-F1
#
_entry.id   AF-A0A1F8EJ75-F1
#
_cell.length_a   1.000
_cell.length_b   1.000
_cell.length_c   1.000
_cell.angle_alpha   90.00
_cell.angle_beta   90.00
_cell.angle_gamma   90.00
#
_symmetry.space_group_name_H-M   'P 1'
#
loop_
_entity.id
_entity.type
_entity.pdbx_description
1 polymer ?
#
loop_
_entity_poly.entity_id
_entity_poly.type
_entity_poly.pdbx_seq_one_letter_code
_entity_poly.pdbx_strand_id
1 'polypeptide(L)'
;MATVVTTDYSIATNGDIRYTGTTTNNTVIEFHRWLGDLMDDALAAGNDLLDITDATASERSTDNIITLKAPFNIDDTLAQHLFDGSIIQNGGDEIYEGILVFAAAGMYLEIVQNGALATNFWTTGLNADAANGISHRFMLKVRTAGADIDGRRLIGQTREFGFTYSEFKINGTARGNNVLALTYATDLNNQTAAGTVAGWTTITNTEGYRSIDVDGNATPENYYSEWNVDKPTRSINDFYERMKWLTRRGSASTIYGLNGELFRGITHEIDVDGQGVTDFSTTEAVTWSGGTGQMLAVNDVNTATKMWIQIKTGVAPTDNQTITGATSGASALMNVTITERTLSFPFIGASTGSAIISAYGVGIETDDLTASDKLTDLTNTLRVPPNNVTFTVSGLVSGEDRVLVAPLGREFAWDTEGGTPPFQRGENLSFTSPTGTAYLSFLRDDGTTGRMQIRMLTGTVPTDNSTITGGTSGATAIVNGAVVASEDPRQLKLLTSLIGAAETAVVCVDAMPTDTPTTGTIRIQLDTGIYRNVAYTSYNTGTKTFTIGSTSFIDPNDATGGAAEAGNSIFIAYIDKLAAATSEAFTGVYLADRSLFIRVRDGASTPIKTFETTGTLGSAGGSATAIRTSDA
;
A
#
# COMPACT_ATOMS: atom_id res chain seq x y z
N MET A 1 49.31 -19.34 -12.32
CA MET A 1 48.25 -20.29 -11.95
C MET A 1 48.50 -20.68 -10.52
N ALA A 2 47.48 -20.68 -9.67
CA ALA A 2 47.66 -21.16 -8.31
C ALA A 2 47.90 -22.66 -8.39
N THR A 3 49.03 -23.12 -7.86
CA THR A 3 49.34 -24.55 -7.83
C THR A 3 48.48 -25.19 -6.76
N VAL A 4 47.74 -26.26 -7.13
CA VAL A 4 47.03 -27.09 -6.16
C VAL A 4 48.02 -27.55 -5.10
N VAL A 5 47.73 -27.28 -3.83
CA VAL A 5 48.57 -27.70 -2.71
C VAL A 5 48.28 -29.18 -2.49
N THR A 6 49.18 -30.06 -2.92
CA THR A 6 48.95 -31.52 -2.94
C THR A 6 48.58 -32.08 -1.56
N THR A 7 49.16 -31.54 -0.48
CA THR A 7 48.86 -31.95 0.90
C THR A 7 47.44 -31.62 1.37
N ASP A 8 46.70 -30.78 0.65
CA ASP A 8 45.32 -30.45 1.00
C ASP A 8 44.33 -31.53 0.56
N TYR A 9 44.80 -32.53 -0.18
CA TYR A 9 44.01 -33.62 -0.74
C TYR A 9 44.58 -34.97 -0.29
N SER A 10 43.72 -35.98 -0.24
CA SER A 10 44.13 -37.38 -0.15
C SER A 10 43.30 -38.23 -1.10
N ILE A 11 43.92 -39.24 -1.69
CA ILE A 11 43.27 -40.22 -2.56
C ILE A 11 43.47 -41.61 -1.94
N ALA A 12 42.38 -42.23 -1.52
CA ALA A 12 42.40 -43.58 -0.98
C ALA A 12 42.29 -44.65 -2.08
N THR A 13 42.69 -45.89 -1.77
CA THR A 13 42.68 -47.03 -2.72
C THR A 13 41.30 -47.33 -3.32
N ASN A 14 40.22 -46.96 -2.61
CA ASN A 14 38.86 -47.11 -3.11
C ASN A 14 38.43 -45.97 -4.05
N GLY A 15 39.32 -45.05 -4.41
CA GLY A 15 39.04 -43.89 -5.25
C GLY A 15 38.51 -42.66 -4.50
N ASP A 16 38.33 -42.74 -3.18
CA ASP A 16 37.83 -41.61 -2.40
C ASP A 16 38.84 -40.46 -2.36
N ILE A 17 38.45 -39.31 -2.88
CA ILE A 17 39.22 -38.07 -2.83
C ILE A 17 38.65 -37.19 -1.71
N ARG A 18 39.46 -36.82 -0.72
CA ARG A 18 39.02 -36.08 0.47
C ARG A 18 39.89 -34.87 0.73
N TYR A 19 39.27 -33.81 1.25
CA TYR A 19 39.98 -32.61 1.66
C TYR A 19 40.57 -32.84 3.05
N THR A 20 41.89 -32.73 3.16
CA THR A 20 42.66 -32.85 4.41
C THR A 20 43.38 -31.56 4.76
N GLY A 21 43.23 -30.54 3.91
CA GLY A 21 43.94 -29.28 3.99
C GLY A 21 43.42 -28.28 5.00
N THR A 22 44.09 -27.13 5.02
CA THR A 22 43.68 -25.95 5.81
C THR A 22 43.76 -24.65 5.00
N THR A 23 44.06 -24.74 3.69
CA THR A 23 44.41 -23.59 2.86
C THR A 23 43.46 -23.40 1.66
N THR A 24 44.00 -23.30 0.45
CA THR A 24 43.43 -22.60 -0.72
C THR A 24 42.36 -23.42 -1.45
N ASN A 25 41.23 -22.77 -1.74
CA ASN A 25 40.22 -23.31 -2.66
C ASN A 25 40.75 -23.28 -4.10
N ASN A 26 40.41 -24.28 -4.90
CA ASN A 26 40.88 -24.41 -6.27
C ASN A 26 39.71 -24.37 -7.25
N THR A 27 39.96 -23.89 -8.48
CA THR A 27 38.96 -24.06 -9.54
C THR A 27 38.81 -25.54 -9.90
N VAL A 28 37.66 -25.95 -10.42
CA VAL A 28 37.47 -27.35 -10.86
C VAL A 28 38.49 -27.76 -11.94
N ILE A 29 38.96 -26.80 -12.75
CA ILE A 29 39.98 -27.07 -13.77
C ILE A 29 41.37 -27.28 -13.15
N GLU A 30 41.75 -26.53 -12.13
CA GLU A 30 43.00 -26.73 -11.40
C GLU A 30 42.99 -28.11 -10.73
N PHE A 31 41.87 -28.50 -10.11
CA PHE A 31 41.69 -29.83 -9.54
C PHE A 31 41.80 -30.96 -10.57
N HIS A 32 41.15 -30.82 -11.73
CA HIS A 32 41.26 -31.80 -12.82
C HIS A 32 42.70 -31.95 -13.32
N ARG A 33 43.43 -30.85 -13.46
CA ARG A 33 44.83 -30.86 -13.91
C ARG A 33 45.75 -31.53 -12.89
N TRP A 34 45.53 -31.28 -11.60
CA TRP A 34 46.25 -31.98 -10.53
C TRP A 34 46.02 -33.49 -10.57
N LEU A 35 44.79 -33.96 -10.78
CA LEU A 35 44.52 -35.38 -10.99
C LEU A 35 45.23 -35.92 -12.25
N GLY A 36 45.30 -35.11 -13.31
CA GLY A 36 46.06 -35.41 -14.53
C GLY A 36 47.54 -35.64 -14.26
N ASP A 37 48.16 -34.73 -13.50
CA ASP A 37 49.58 -34.81 -13.14
C ASP A 37 49.87 -36.10 -12.33
N LEU A 38 48.99 -36.47 -11.38
CA LEU A 38 49.12 -37.73 -10.64
C LEU A 38 48.96 -38.97 -11.53
N MET A 39 48.04 -38.96 -12.50
CA MET A 39 47.90 -40.06 -13.46
C MET A 39 49.10 -40.19 -14.41
N ASP A 40 49.95 -39.18 -14.51
CA ASP A 40 51.19 -39.25 -15.29
C ASP A 40 52.39 -39.71 -14.44
N ASP A 41 52.24 -39.83 -13.11
CA ASP A 41 53.29 -40.28 -12.21
C ASP A 41 53.57 -41.78 -12.38
N ALA A 42 54.86 -42.14 -12.29
CA ALA A 42 55.30 -43.52 -12.50
C ALA A 42 54.87 -44.48 -11.38
N LEU A 43 54.63 -43.96 -10.18
CA LEU A 43 54.27 -44.71 -8.97
C LEU A 43 53.51 -43.78 -8.01
N ALA A 44 52.40 -44.26 -7.46
CA ALA A 44 51.69 -43.57 -6.40
C ALA A 44 52.52 -43.51 -5.11
N ALA A 45 52.45 -42.39 -4.38
CA ALA A 45 53.25 -42.19 -3.17
C ALA A 45 52.50 -41.40 -2.08
N GLY A 46 52.80 -41.72 -0.82
CA GLY A 46 52.23 -41.00 0.32
C GLY A 46 50.73 -41.27 0.49
N ASN A 47 49.95 -40.20 0.61
CA ASN A 47 48.48 -40.18 0.75
C ASN A 47 47.75 -40.00 -0.59
N ASP A 48 48.47 -39.99 -1.71
CA ASP A 48 47.94 -39.81 -3.06
C ASP A 48 48.08 -41.14 -3.82
N LEU A 49 47.10 -42.04 -3.63
CA LEU A 49 47.11 -43.39 -4.22
C LEU A 49 46.50 -43.38 -5.63
N LEU A 50 47.13 -42.65 -6.55
CA LEU A 50 46.78 -42.54 -7.98
C LEU A 50 48.07 -42.48 -8.82
N ASP A 51 48.21 -43.32 -9.85
CA ASP A 51 49.32 -43.30 -10.79
C ASP A 51 48.95 -43.73 -12.23
N ILE A 52 49.95 -43.83 -13.12
CA ILE A 52 49.78 -44.19 -14.54
C ILE A 52 49.18 -45.58 -14.78
N THR A 53 49.16 -46.45 -13.78
CA THR A 53 48.59 -47.80 -13.89
C THR A 53 47.11 -47.86 -13.54
N ASP A 54 46.58 -46.81 -12.91
CA ASP A 54 45.19 -46.72 -12.49
C ASP A 54 44.23 -46.35 -13.64
N ALA A 55 42.93 -46.53 -13.40
CA ALA A 55 41.91 -46.07 -14.32
C ALA A 55 41.87 -44.53 -14.37
N THR A 56 41.51 -43.96 -15.52
CA THR A 56 41.37 -42.51 -15.69
C THR A 56 40.44 -41.92 -14.63
N ALA A 57 40.96 -41.09 -13.74
CA ALA A 57 40.23 -40.57 -12.59
C ALA A 57 39.17 -39.51 -12.95
N SER A 58 39.45 -38.69 -13.95
CA SER A 58 38.55 -37.61 -14.37
C SER A 58 38.60 -37.33 -15.87
N GLU A 59 37.46 -36.91 -16.41
CA GLU A 59 37.29 -36.45 -17.79
C GLU A 59 36.76 -35.01 -17.81
N ARG A 60 37.24 -34.22 -18.76
CA ARG A 60 36.85 -32.83 -18.95
C ARG A 60 35.99 -32.68 -20.20
N SER A 61 34.79 -32.13 -20.07
CA SER A 61 33.98 -31.71 -21.22
C SER A 61 34.28 -30.28 -21.64
N THR A 62 34.47 -29.38 -20.67
CA THR A 62 34.92 -28.00 -20.84
C THR A 62 35.76 -27.62 -19.62
N ASP A 63 36.42 -26.46 -19.63
CA ASP A 63 37.19 -26.02 -18.47
C ASP A 63 36.35 -25.92 -17.18
N ASN A 64 35.03 -25.75 -17.28
CA ASN A 64 34.15 -25.65 -16.12
C ASN A 64 33.27 -26.89 -15.88
N ILE A 65 33.48 -27.99 -16.61
CA ILE A 65 32.66 -29.21 -16.48
C ILE A 65 33.56 -30.45 -16.43
N ILE A 66 33.67 -31.00 -15.22
CA ILE A 66 34.51 -32.17 -14.92
C ILE A 66 33.61 -33.34 -14.48
N THR A 67 33.88 -34.52 -15.04
CA THR A 67 33.25 -35.79 -14.64
C THR A 67 34.29 -36.68 -13.98
N LEU A 68 34.04 -37.10 -12.75
CA LEU A 68 34.83 -38.12 -12.06
C LEU A 68 34.36 -39.50 -12.49
N LYS A 69 35.31 -40.37 -12.83
CA LYS A 69 35.04 -41.73 -13.31
C LYS A 69 35.12 -42.68 -12.13
N ALA A 70 34.23 -43.68 -12.11
CA ALA A 70 34.28 -44.70 -11.06
C ALA A 70 35.66 -45.38 -11.03
N PRO A 71 36.25 -45.61 -9.84
CA PRO A 71 35.63 -45.46 -8.51
C PRO A 71 35.78 -44.07 -7.86
N PHE A 72 36.37 -43.09 -8.55
CA PHE A 72 36.74 -41.81 -7.97
C PHE A 72 35.54 -40.91 -7.64
N ASN A 73 35.56 -40.30 -6.45
CA ASN A 73 34.50 -39.42 -5.96
C ASN A 73 35.01 -38.41 -4.92
N ILE A 74 34.23 -37.35 -4.72
CA ILE A 74 34.41 -36.32 -3.70
C ILE A 74 33.23 -36.31 -2.73
N ASP A 75 33.48 -35.87 -1.50
CA ASP A 75 32.44 -35.65 -0.50
C ASP A 75 31.96 -34.18 -0.47
N ASP A 76 30.93 -33.92 0.35
CA ASP A 76 30.41 -32.56 0.56
C ASP A 76 31.46 -31.61 1.13
N THR A 77 32.40 -32.12 1.91
CA THR A 77 33.50 -31.32 2.50
C THR A 77 34.42 -30.80 1.40
N LEU A 78 34.94 -31.69 0.56
CA LEU A 78 35.86 -31.28 -0.51
C LEU A 78 35.18 -30.41 -1.57
N ALA A 79 33.88 -30.62 -1.83
CA ALA A 79 33.12 -29.76 -2.75
C ALA A 79 33.10 -28.28 -2.32
N GLN A 80 33.18 -27.98 -1.01
CA GLN A 80 33.24 -26.59 -0.50
C GLN A 80 34.55 -25.87 -0.85
N HIS A 81 35.59 -26.64 -1.19
CA HIS A 81 36.92 -26.14 -1.55
C HIS A 81 37.17 -26.08 -3.05
N LEU A 82 36.13 -26.33 -3.86
CA LEU A 82 36.17 -26.24 -5.30
C LEU A 82 35.17 -25.18 -5.79
N PHE A 83 35.52 -24.49 -6.88
CA PHE A 83 34.66 -23.46 -7.48
C PHE A 83 34.90 -23.32 -8.99
N ASP A 84 34.17 -22.39 -9.62
CA ASP A 84 34.30 -22.06 -11.05
C ASP A 84 33.98 -23.24 -11.99
N GLY A 85 33.02 -24.08 -11.62
CA GLY A 85 32.48 -25.10 -12.50
C GLY A 85 31.70 -26.17 -11.77
N SER A 86 31.50 -27.31 -12.42
CA SER A 86 30.71 -28.43 -11.90
C SER A 86 31.51 -29.73 -11.84
N ILE A 87 31.17 -30.55 -10.85
CA ILE A 87 31.64 -31.92 -10.69
C ILE A 87 30.45 -32.87 -10.84
N ILE A 88 30.58 -33.83 -11.76
CA ILE A 88 29.64 -34.92 -11.98
C ILE A 88 30.32 -36.20 -11.52
N GLN A 89 29.69 -37.00 -10.66
CA GLN A 89 30.26 -38.26 -10.19
C GLN A 89 29.21 -39.36 -10.11
N ASN A 90 29.65 -40.59 -9.83
CA ASN A 90 28.78 -41.76 -9.66
C ASN A 90 27.82 -41.96 -10.85
N GLY A 91 28.34 -41.86 -12.08
CA GLY A 91 27.51 -42.01 -13.30
C GLY A 91 26.48 -40.89 -13.51
N GLY A 92 26.58 -39.77 -12.76
CA GLY A 92 25.61 -38.67 -12.79
C GLY A 92 24.58 -38.74 -11.68
N ASP A 93 24.70 -39.65 -10.72
CA ASP A 93 23.79 -39.73 -9.58
C ASP A 93 24.05 -38.66 -8.51
N GLU A 94 25.27 -38.11 -8.49
CA GLU A 94 25.65 -37.00 -7.62
C GLU A 94 26.32 -35.89 -8.42
N ILE A 95 25.85 -34.67 -8.21
CA ILE A 95 26.28 -33.52 -9.00
C ILE A 95 26.37 -32.29 -8.12
N TYR A 96 27.53 -31.64 -8.21
CA TYR A 96 27.80 -30.33 -7.64
C TYR A 96 27.93 -29.33 -8.79
N GLU A 97 27.17 -28.23 -8.73
CA GLU A 97 27.19 -27.21 -9.77
C GLU A 97 27.70 -25.88 -9.25
N GLY A 98 28.39 -25.14 -10.14
CA GLY A 98 29.01 -23.88 -9.81
C GLY A 98 27.99 -22.78 -9.67
N ILE A 99 28.11 -21.98 -8.61
CA ILE A 99 27.33 -20.80 -8.32
C ILE A 99 28.25 -19.59 -8.36
N LEU A 100 27.93 -18.63 -9.21
CA LEU A 100 28.64 -17.37 -9.41
C LEU A 100 27.71 -16.22 -8.99
N VAL A 101 28.12 -15.42 -8.02
CA VAL A 101 27.26 -14.38 -7.43
C VAL A 101 27.82 -12.98 -7.68
N PHE A 102 27.07 -12.18 -8.42
CA PHE A 102 27.35 -10.75 -8.61
C PHE A 102 26.60 -9.94 -7.56
N ALA A 103 27.35 -9.24 -6.71
CA ALA A 103 26.84 -8.34 -5.67
C ALA A 103 27.98 -7.49 -5.11
N ALA A 104 27.65 -6.42 -4.38
CA ALA A 104 28.64 -5.65 -3.64
C ALA A 104 29.33 -6.50 -2.55
N ALA A 105 30.59 -6.18 -2.24
CA ALA A 105 31.38 -6.90 -1.25
C ALA A 105 30.76 -6.78 0.16
N GLY A 106 30.95 -7.82 0.99
CA GLY A 106 30.43 -7.88 2.35
C GLY A 106 28.95 -8.27 2.46
N MET A 107 28.29 -8.58 1.34
CA MET A 107 26.95 -9.14 1.32
C MET A 107 26.93 -10.51 2.00
N TYR A 108 25.95 -10.74 2.87
CA TYR A 108 25.61 -12.09 3.32
C TYR A 108 24.64 -12.73 2.33
N LEU A 109 25.07 -13.84 1.73
CA LEU A 109 24.28 -14.64 0.82
C LEU A 109 23.52 -15.73 1.59
N GLU A 110 22.25 -15.88 1.27
CA GLU A 110 21.43 -17.03 1.62
C GLU A 110 21.04 -17.77 0.34
N ILE A 111 21.06 -19.10 0.38
CA ILE A 111 20.54 -19.93 -0.69
C ILE A 111 19.35 -20.71 -0.15
N VAL A 112 18.19 -20.59 -0.79
CA VAL A 112 17.04 -21.46 -0.56
C VAL A 112 17.07 -22.59 -1.60
N GLN A 113 17.06 -23.83 -1.12
CA GLN A 113 16.99 -25.04 -1.92
C GLN A 113 16.00 -26.00 -1.26
N ASN A 114 15.10 -26.60 -2.05
CA ASN A 114 14.08 -27.52 -1.53
C ASN A 114 13.24 -26.92 -0.37
N GLY A 115 12.90 -25.63 -0.49
CA GLY A 115 12.04 -24.93 0.47
C GLY A 115 12.67 -24.64 1.83
N ALA A 116 13.98 -24.84 1.97
CA ALA A 116 14.74 -24.57 3.19
C ALA A 116 16.05 -23.82 2.86
N LEU A 117 16.63 -23.16 3.86
CA LEU A 117 17.96 -22.56 3.71
C LEU A 117 19.02 -23.65 3.62
N ALA A 118 19.85 -23.59 2.58
CA ALA A 118 21.03 -24.42 2.47
C ALA A 118 22.05 -24.00 3.55
N THR A 119 22.82 -24.97 4.04
CA THR A 119 23.86 -24.71 5.05
C THR A 119 24.91 -23.76 4.50
N ASN A 120 25.05 -22.61 5.13
CA ASN A 120 26.02 -21.61 4.71
C ASN A 120 27.44 -21.99 5.14
N PHE A 121 28.29 -22.35 4.16
CA PHE A 121 29.74 -22.50 4.32
C PHE A 121 30.54 -21.37 3.62
N TRP A 122 29.85 -20.48 2.89
CA TRP A 122 30.45 -19.42 2.08
C TRP A 122 30.60 -18.07 2.82
N THR A 123 30.00 -17.92 3.99
CA THR A 123 30.10 -16.75 4.88
C THR A 123 29.65 -15.43 4.19
N THR A 124 30.44 -14.35 4.28
CA THR A 124 30.19 -13.02 3.67
C THR A 124 31.02 -12.79 2.39
N GLY A 125 31.64 -13.85 1.88
CA GLY A 125 32.43 -13.86 0.67
C GLY A 125 33.26 -15.14 0.60
N LEU A 126 33.12 -15.89 -0.50
CA LEU A 126 33.92 -17.09 -0.75
C LEU A 126 34.46 -17.03 -2.18
N ASN A 127 35.77 -17.10 -2.34
CA ASN A 127 36.44 -16.96 -3.64
C ASN A 127 36.01 -15.68 -4.38
N ALA A 128 35.84 -14.58 -3.65
CA ALA A 128 35.39 -13.29 -4.18
C ALA A 128 36.38 -12.70 -5.19
N ASP A 129 35.87 -11.90 -6.11
CA ASP A 129 36.66 -11.06 -7.03
C ASP A 129 35.98 -9.70 -7.16
N ALA A 130 36.32 -8.83 -6.21
CA ALA A 130 35.72 -7.50 -6.09
C ALA A 130 35.99 -6.61 -7.32
N ALA A 131 37.08 -6.84 -8.05
CA ALA A 131 37.40 -6.07 -9.26
C ALA A 131 36.39 -6.34 -10.39
N ASN A 132 35.80 -7.54 -10.41
CA ASN A 132 34.78 -7.95 -11.37
C ASN A 132 33.35 -7.97 -10.78
N GLY A 133 33.15 -7.42 -9.57
CA GLY A 133 31.85 -7.38 -8.90
C GLY A 133 31.34 -8.75 -8.42
N ILE A 134 32.23 -9.74 -8.28
CA ILE A 134 31.89 -11.08 -7.84
C ILE A 134 32.06 -11.18 -6.33
N SER A 135 30.97 -11.46 -5.63
CA SER A 135 30.96 -11.64 -4.17
C SER A 135 31.27 -13.07 -3.75
N HIS A 136 30.78 -14.06 -4.50
CA HIS A 136 30.92 -15.47 -4.17
C HIS A 136 31.12 -16.33 -5.42
N ARG A 137 31.98 -17.35 -5.31
CA ARG A 137 32.10 -18.49 -6.22
C ARG A 137 32.28 -19.77 -5.41
N PHE A 138 31.41 -20.74 -5.62
CA PHE A 138 31.46 -22.04 -4.95
C PHE A 138 30.66 -23.08 -5.73
N MET A 139 30.73 -24.35 -5.33
CA MET A 139 29.81 -25.37 -5.84
C MET A 139 28.73 -25.70 -4.81
N LEU A 140 27.53 -26.02 -5.27
CA LEU A 140 26.43 -26.51 -4.45
C LEU A 140 25.96 -27.86 -4.97
N LYS A 141 25.69 -28.82 -4.07
CA LYS A 141 25.06 -30.09 -4.44
C LYS A 141 23.65 -29.84 -4.96
N VAL A 142 23.36 -30.29 -6.17
CA VAL A 142 22.04 -30.13 -6.82
C VAL A 142 21.38 -31.45 -7.19
N ARG A 143 22.12 -32.57 -7.09
CA ARG A 143 21.61 -33.92 -7.36
C ARG A 143 22.25 -34.91 -6.38
N THR A 144 21.45 -35.84 -5.88
CA THR A 144 21.90 -36.92 -5.01
C THR A 144 21.09 -38.19 -5.28
N ALA A 145 21.76 -39.35 -5.21
CA ALA A 145 21.14 -40.67 -5.44
C ALA A 145 20.28 -40.74 -6.73
N GLY A 146 20.74 -40.09 -7.80
CA GLY A 146 20.04 -40.10 -9.10
C GLY A 146 18.81 -39.20 -9.17
N ALA A 147 18.51 -38.41 -8.14
CA ALA A 147 17.39 -37.48 -8.09
C ALA A 147 17.87 -36.02 -7.96
N ASP A 148 17.30 -35.14 -8.79
CA ASP A 148 17.56 -33.71 -8.70
C ASP A 148 16.90 -33.14 -7.44
N ILE A 149 17.67 -32.40 -6.64
CA ILE A 149 17.16 -31.70 -5.47
C ILE A 149 16.27 -30.57 -5.97
N ASP A 150 14.97 -30.70 -5.74
CA ASP A 150 13.95 -29.73 -6.17
C ASP A 150 14.07 -29.35 -7.66
N GLY A 151 14.36 -30.33 -8.53
CA GLY A 151 14.55 -30.08 -9.97
C GLY A 151 15.73 -29.15 -10.29
N ARG A 152 16.70 -29.04 -9.37
CA ARG A 152 17.85 -28.13 -9.41
C ARG A 152 17.47 -26.65 -9.35
N ARG A 153 16.32 -26.33 -8.76
CA ARG A 153 15.89 -24.94 -8.54
C ARG A 153 16.53 -24.37 -7.29
N LEU A 154 16.98 -23.13 -7.38
CA LEU A 154 17.63 -22.40 -6.30
C LEU A 154 17.09 -20.97 -6.26
N ILE A 155 17.07 -20.38 -5.06
CA ILE A 155 16.86 -18.96 -4.87
C ILE A 155 18.06 -18.43 -4.10
N GLY A 156 18.79 -17.48 -4.68
CA GLY A 156 19.74 -16.66 -3.94
C GLY A 156 19.03 -15.46 -3.37
N GLN A 157 19.28 -15.12 -2.11
CA GLN A 157 18.73 -13.92 -1.50
C GLN A 157 19.73 -13.27 -0.54
N THR A 158 19.51 -11.99 -0.27
CA THR A 158 20.15 -11.28 0.83
C THR A 158 19.10 -10.49 1.61
N ARG A 159 19.10 -10.66 2.93
CA ARG A 159 18.13 -10.06 3.84
C ARG A 159 18.79 -9.40 5.05
N GLU A 160 19.95 -8.77 4.85
CA GLU A 160 20.69 -8.09 5.91
C GLU A 160 19.96 -6.81 6.35
N PHE A 161 19.63 -6.72 7.64
CA PHE A 161 18.94 -5.55 8.18
C PHE A 161 19.80 -4.28 8.06
N GLY A 162 19.20 -3.18 7.63
CA GLY A 162 19.92 -1.95 7.27
C GLY A 162 20.37 -1.86 5.80
N PHE A 163 20.23 -2.95 5.04
CA PHE A 163 20.58 -3.00 3.62
C PHE A 163 19.38 -3.38 2.75
N THR A 164 19.44 -3.06 1.46
CA THR A 164 18.45 -3.48 0.46
C THR A 164 18.26 -5.00 0.48
N TYR A 165 17.01 -5.46 0.49
CA TYR A 165 16.73 -6.88 0.29
C TYR A 165 16.69 -7.17 -1.20
N SER A 166 17.19 -8.32 -1.60
CA SER A 166 17.07 -8.77 -2.99
C SER A 166 17.04 -10.28 -3.09
N GLU A 167 16.50 -10.75 -4.20
CA GLU A 167 16.33 -12.15 -4.50
C GLU A 167 16.59 -12.39 -5.99
N PHE A 168 17.18 -13.54 -6.31
CA PHE A 168 17.38 -14.01 -7.67
C PHE A 168 17.10 -15.50 -7.75
N LYS A 169 16.27 -15.91 -8.71
CA LYS A 169 15.84 -17.29 -8.89
C LYS A 169 16.59 -17.95 -10.05
N ILE A 170 17.09 -19.17 -9.82
CA ILE A 170 17.56 -20.08 -10.87
C ILE A 170 16.53 -21.20 -11.00
N ASN A 171 15.89 -21.28 -12.17
CA ASN A 171 14.74 -22.17 -12.39
C ASN A 171 15.15 -23.54 -12.94
N GLY A 172 16.20 -24.13 -12.35
CA GLY A 172 16.90 -25.30 -12.85
C GLY A 172 18.29 -24.90 -13.31
N THR A 173 19.28 -25.21 -12.49
CA THR A 173 20.68 -24.92 -12.79
C THR A 173 21.16 -25.75 -14.00
N ALA A 174 22.28 -25.39 -14.59
CA ALA A 174 22.95 -26.12 -15.66
C ALA A 174 24.41 -26.39 -15.28
N ARG A 175 25.03 -27.39 -15.93
CA ARG A 175 26.45 -27.67 -15.72
C ARG A 175 27.30 -26.44 -16.07
N GLY A 176 28.39 -26.25 -15.35
CA GLY A 176 29.24 -25.06 -15.40
C GLY A 176 28.91 -24.08 -14.27
N ASN A 177 28.95 -22.79 -14.58
CA ASN A 177 28.67 -21.70 -13.65
C ASN A 177 27.25 -21.16 -13.86
N ASN A 178 26.48 -21.11 -12.77
CA ASN A 178 25.13 -20.54 -12.72
C ASN A 178 25.16 -19.20 -12.00
N VAL A 179 24.48 -18.20 -12.57
CA VAL A 179 24.59 -16.82 -12.09
C VAL A 179 23.45 -16.46 -11.15
N LEU A 180 23.79 -15.82 -10.03
CA LEU A 180 22.89 -15.06 -9.17
C LEU A 180 23.31 -13.59 -9.21
N ALA A 181 22.38 -12.69 -9.53
CA ALA A 181 22.63 -11.25 -9.51
C ALA A 181 21.79 -10.59 -8.41
N LEU A 182 22.47 -10.08 -7.38
CA LEU A 182 21.83 -9.53 -6.19
C LEU A 182 22.24 -8.08 -5.97
N THR A 183 21.32 -7.30 -5.42
CA THR A 183 21.57 -5.91 -5.02
C THR A 183 21.82 -5.85 -3.52
N TYR A 184 22.89 -5.17 -3.14
CA TYR A 184 23.29 -5.01 -1.74
C TYR A 184 23.86 -3.61 -1.52
N ALA A 185 23.04 -2.73 -0.97
CA ALA A 185 23.39 -1.35 -0.65
C ALA A 185 22.73 -0.93 0.66
N THR A 186 23.25 0.10 1.32
CA THR A 186 22.59 0.69 2.49
C THR A 186 21.18 1.15 2.13
N ASP A 187 20.20 0.78 2.95
CA ASP A 187 18.81 1.22 2.78
C ASP A 187 18.56 2.46 3.64
N LEU A 188 18.37 3.61 2.99
CA LEU A 188 18.14 4.89 3.65
C LEU A 188 16.83 4.95 4.43
N ASN A 189 15.88 4.06 4.13
CA ASN A 189 14.61 3.96 4.85
C ASN A 189 14.65 2.88 5.93
N ASN A 190 15.81 2.27 6.19
CA ASN A 190 15.99 1.27 7.24
C ASN A 190 17.23 1.57 8.10
N GLN A 191 17.24 2.73 8.73
CA GLN A 191 18.38 3.20 9.54
C GLN A 191 18.19 2.95 11.04
N THR A 192 16.98 2.59 11.49
CA THR A 192 16.71 2.36 12.90
C THR A 192 17.39 1.08 13.38
N ALA A 193 18.01 1.09 14.57
CA ALA A 193 18.69 -0.09 15.09
C ALA A 193 17.74 -1.28 15.25
N ALA A 194 18.16 -2.47 14.82
CA ALA A 194 17.33 -3.69 14.83
C ALA A 194 16.77 -4.05 16.22
N GLY A 195 17.52 -3.75 17.30
CA GLY A 195 17.07 -3.96 18.68
C GLY A 195 15.88 -3.08 19.07
N THR A 196 15.79 -1.87 18.52
CA THR A 196 14.65 -0.96 18.72
C THR A 196 13.44 -1.45 17.94
N VAL A 197 13.63 -1.79 16.65
CA VAL A 197 12.57 -2.29 15.76
C VAL A 197 11.96 -3.59 16.27
N ALA A 198 12.75 -4.42 16.96
CA ALA A 198 12.28 -5.64 17.62
C ALA A 198 11.13 -5.36 18.62
N GLY A 199 11.14 -4.21 19.29
CA GLY A 199 10.15 -3.82 20.29
C GLY A 199 8.83 -3.29 19.74
N TRP A 200 8.69 -3.10 18.43
CA TRP A 200 7.46 -2.57 17.80
C TRP A 200 6.43 -3.69 17.58
N THR A 201 5.99 -4.30 18.67
CA THR A 201 5.07 -5.45 18.66
C THR A 201 3.60 -5.08 18.46
N THR A 202 3.27 -3.79 18.50
CA THR A 202 1.92 -3.26 18.22
C THR A 202 1.62 -3.22 16.73
N ILE A 203 2.65 -3.21 15.88
CA ILE A 203 2.51 -3.44 14.44
C ILE A 203 2.13 -4.91 14.23
N THR A 204 0.89 -5.15 13.84
CA THR A 204 0.28 -6.49 13.78
C THR A 204 -0.41 -6.71 12.43
N ASN A 205 -0.68 -7.98 12.10
CA ASN A 205 -1.34 -8.35 10.84
C ASN A 205 -2.51 -9.29 11.13
N THR A 206 -3.62 -9.05 10.46
CA THR A 206 -4.70 -10.01 10.34
C THR A 206 -4.55 -10.76 9.01
N GLU A 207 -3.95 -11.95 9.06
CA GLU A 207 -3.57 -12.76 7.87
C GLU A 207 -4.75 -13.42 7.14
N GLY A 208 -4.74 -13.40 5.80
CA GLY A 208 -5.73 -14.08 4.96
C GLY A 208 -6.47 -13.10 4.06
N TYR A 209 -7.54 -13.55 3.41
CA TYR A 209 -8.35 -12.68 2.55
C TYR A 209 -9.04 -11.58 3.39
N ARG A 210 -8.79 -10.31 3.06
CA ARG A 210 -9.29 -9.13 3.78
C ARG A 210 -9.94 -8.16 2.83
N SER A 211 -11.11 -7.64 3.21
CA SER A 211 -11.84 -6.64 2.46
C SER A 211 -11.70 -5.29 3.16
N ILE A 212 -11.02 -4.33 2.53
CA ILE A 212 -10.66 -3.01 3.08
C ILE A 212 -11.07 -1.95 2.05
N ASP A 213 -11.80 -0.91 2.46
CA ASP A 213 -12.10 0.25 1.60
C ASP A 213 -10.95 1.25 1.69
N VAL A 214 -9.93 1.07 0.85
CA VAL A 214 -8.70 1.85 0.91
C VAL A 214 -8.90 3.21 0.27
N ASP A 215 -9.62 3.29 -0.86
CA ASP A 215 -9.83 4.54 -1.61
C ASP A 215 -11.03 5.36 -1.12
N GLY A 216 -11.81 4.83 -0.17
CA GLY A 216 -12.90 5.53 0.52
C GLY A 216 -14.16 5.68 -0.33
N ASN A 217 -14.37 4.80 -1.32
CA ASN A 217 -15.49 4.86 -2.25
C ASN A 217 -16.74 4.07 -1.78
N ALA A 218 -16.70 3.48 -0.58
CA ALA A 218 -17.71 2.59 0.01
C ALA A 218 -17.84 1.21 -0.64
N THR A 219 -16.89 0.82 -1.50
CA THR A 219 -16.77 -0.52 -2.11
C THR A 219 -15.42 -1.11 -1.72
N PRO A 220 -15.37 -2.04 -0.76
CA PRO A 220 -14.11 -2.61 -0.31
C PRO A 220 -13.31 -3.32 -1.41
N GLU A 221 -11.99 -3.15 -1.36
CA GLU A 221 -11.02 -3.92 -2.12
C GLU A 221 -10.47 -5.10 -1.33
N ASN A 222 -9.91 -6.08 -2.04
CA ASN A 222 -9.46 -7.31 -1.41
C ASN A 222 -7.94 -7.44 -1.38
N TYR A 223 -7.41 -7.87 -0.23
CA TYR A 223 -6.00 -8.01 0.11
C TYR A 223 -5.75 -9.36 0.77
N TYR A 224 -4.48 -9.78 0.90
CA TYR A 224 -4.11 -10.99 1.67
C TYR A 224 -3.66 -10.68 3.10
N SER A 225 -3.68 -9.40 3.49
CA SER A 225 -3.27 -8.90 4.79
C SER A 225 -4.11 -7.69 5.20
N GLU A 226 -4.18 -7.43 6.49
CA GLU A 226 -4.66 -6.18 7.07
C GLU A 226 -3.69 -5.82 8.19
N TRP A 227 -2.68 -5.02 7.84
CA TRP A 227 -1.68 -4.57 8.78
C TRP A 227 -2.16 -3.33 9.54
N ASN A 228 -2.02 -3.37 10.85
CA ASN A 228 -2.08 -2.21 11.73
C ASN A 228 -0.66 -1.65 11.88
N VAL A 229 -0.45 -0.40 11.48
CA VAL A 229 0.81 0.35 11.60
C VAL A 229 0.99 0.88 13.02
N ASP A 230 -0.07 1.00 13.81
CA ASP A 230 -0.12 1.61 15.15
C ASP A 230 0.06 3.13 15.09
N LYS A 231 -0.63 3.81 14.15
CA LYS A 231 -0.68 5.28 14.18
C LYS A 231 -1.51 5.78 15.38
N PRO A 232 -1.15 6.94 15.97
CA PRO A 232 -0.05 7.83 15.59
C PRO A 232 1.29 7.49 16.27
N THR A 233 1.37 6.39 17.03
CA THR A 233 2.57 6.00 17.78
C THR A 233 3.75 5.65 16.87
N ARG A 234 3.44 5.08 15.70
CA ARG A 234 4.40 4.68 14.67
C ARG A 234 4.14 5.40 13.37
N SER A 235 5.21 5.53 12.59
CA SER A 235 5.16 6.02 11.22
C SER A 235 5.02 4.88 10.22
N ILE A 236 4.62 5.20 8.99
CA ILE A 236 4.60 4.22 7.90
C ILE A 236 6.01 3.69 7.56
N ASN A 237 7.06 4.47 7.85
CA ASN A 237 8.43 3.99 7.71
C ASN A 237 8.80 3.00 8.82
N ASP A 238 8.31 3.19 10.05
CA ASP A 238 8.49 2.21 11.12
C ASP A 238 7.85 0.87 10.74
N PHE A 239 6.69 0.91 10.08
CA PHE A 239 6.09 -0.28 9.47
C PHE A 239 7.01 -0.95 8.44
N TYR A 240 7.53 -0.18 7.46
CA TYR A 240 8.49 -0.71 6.48
C TYR A 240 9.70 -1.39 7.15
N GLU A 241 10.32 -0.73 8.13
CA GLU A 241 11.46 -1.28 8.87
C GLU A 241 11.08 -2.52 9.68
N ARG A 242 9.87 -2.56 10.28
CA ARG A 242 9.37 -3.74 10.98
C ARG A 242 9.19 -4.92 10.03
N MET A 243 8.70 -4.70 8.82
CA MET A 243 8.50 -5.77 7.83
C MET A 243 9.83 -6.37 7.36
N LYS A 244 10.85 -5.53 7.18
CA LYS A 244 12.24 -6.00 6.99
C LYS A 244 12.72 -6.79 8.19
N TRP A 245 12.52 -6.27 9.40
CA TRP A 245 12.95 -6.95 10.62
C TRP A 245 12.34 -8.35 10.74
N LEU A 246 11.04 -8.49 10.46
CA LEU A 246 10.35 -9.78 10.51
C LEU A 246 10.91 -10.79 9.51
N THR A 247 11.46 -10.32 8.38
CA THR A 247 11.92 -11.16 7.28
C THR A 247 13.44 -11.21 7.10
N ARG A 248 14.19 -10.59 8.02
CA ARG A 248 15.66 -10.48 7.98
C ARG A 248 16.38 -11.83 8.10
N ARG A 249 17.67 -11.82 7.77
CA ARG A 249 18.59 -12.92 8.06
C ARG A 249 18.48 -13.41 9.50
N GLY A 250 18.32 -14.72 9.69
CA GLY A 250 18.23 -15.34 11.01
C GLY A 250 16.97 -14.93 11.79
N SER A 251 15.92 -14.50 11.10
CA SER A 251 14.63 -14.21 11.74
C SER A 251 14.05 -15.50 12.35
N ALA A 252 13.54 -15.36 13.57
CA ALA A 252 12.70 -16.38 14.21
C ALA A 252 11.20 -16.07 14.08
N SER A 253 10.85 -15.02 13.32
CA SER A 253 9.45 -14.61 13.15
C SER A 253 8.70 -15.63 12.30
N THR A 254 7.42 -15.80 12.57
CA THR A 254 6.52 -16.59 11.71
C THR A 254 5.51 -15.65 11.07
N ILE A 255 5.36 -15.75 9.74
CA ILE A 255 4.37 -15.01 8.96
C ILE A 255 3.69 -16.01 8.02
N TYR A 256 2.37 -16.11 8.05
CA TYR A 256 1.58 -17.09 7.30
C TYR A 256 2.07 -18.54 7.52
N GLY A 257 2.46 -18.87 8.75
CA GLY A 257 3.01 -20.19 9.09
C GLY A 257 4.40 -20.51 8.53
N LEU A 258 5.08 -19.55 7.87
CA LEU A 258 6.45 -19.68 7.37
C LEU A 258 7.43 -18.90 8.26
N ASN A 259 8.67 -19.40 8.34
CA ASN A 259 9.77 -18.58 8.84
C ASN A 259 9.86 -17.29 7.98
N GLY A 260 9.96 -16.13 8.61
CA GLY A 260 9.99 -14.84 7.92
C GLY A 260 11.12 -14.69 6.90
N GLU A 261 12.27 -15.33 7.12
CA GLU A 261 13.40 -15.36 6.17
C GLU A 261 13.06 -16.10 4.88
N LEU A 262 12.10 -17.03 4.92
CA LEU A 262 11.57 -17.77 3.77
C LEU A 262 10.30 -17.14 3.20
N PHE A 263 9.69 -16.16 3.88
CA PHE A 263 8.49 -15.50 3.41
C PHE A 263 8.80 -14.52 2.26
N ARG A 264 8.05 -14.60 1.18
CA ARG A 264 8.27 -13.86 -0.09
C ARG A 264 7.04 -13.06 -0.51
N GLY A 265 5.86 -13.33 0.06
CA GLY A 265 4.58 -12.80 -0.39
C GLY A 265 3.95 -13.68 -1.48
N ILE A 266 2.94 -13.14 -2.17
CA ILE A 266 2.23 -13.89 -3.22
C ILE A 266 3.14 -14.09 -4.42
N THR A 267 3.46 -15.34 -4.71
CA THR A 267 4.18 -15.71 -5.94
C THR A 267 3.21 -16.01 -7.08
N HIS A 268 2.02 -16.54 -6.78
CA HIS A 268 1.07 -16.99 -7.77
C HIS A 268 -0.37 -16.71 -7.31
N GLU A 269 -1.18 -16.25 -8.25
CA GLU A 269 -2.65 -16.32 -8.20
C GLU A 269 -3.12 -17.53 -9.01
N ILE A 270 -4.06 -18.28 -8.47
CA ILE A 270 -4.60 -19.50 -9.06
C ILE A 270 -6.11 -19.38 -9.08
N ASP A 271 -6.71 -19.49 -10.25
CA ASP A 271 -8.14 -19.81 -10.36
C ASP A 271 -8.33 -21.28 -9.98
N VAL A 272 -9.29 -21.55 -9.10
CA VAL A 272 -9.65 -22.90 -8.67
C VAL A 272 -11.11 -23.19 -9.00
N ASP A 273 -11.43 -24.45 -9.22
CA ASP A 273 -12.78 -24.94 -9.36
C ASP A 273 -12.95 -26.29 -8.63
N GLY A 274 -14.20 -26.77 -8.56
CA GLY A 274 -14.49 -28.08 -7.98
C GLY A 274 -14.00 -28.26 -6.55
N GLN A 275 -14.08 -27.22 -5.68
CA GLN A 275 -13.79 -27.40 -4.27
C GLN A 275 -14.62 -28.56 -3.71
N GLY A 276 -13.97 -29.41 -2.91
CA GLY A 276 -14.61 -30.51 -2.20
C GLY A 276 -15.57 -30.05 -1.10
N VAL A 277 -15.99 -30.98 -0.26
CA VAL A 277 -16.98 -30.73 0.82
C VAL A 277 -16.37 -30.16 2.10
N THR A 278 -15.05 -30.11 2.20
CA THR A 278 -14.30 -29.59 3.34
C THR A 278 -13.83 -28.17 3.06
N ASP A 279 -13.96 -27.31 4.08
CA ASP A 279 -13.57 -25.90 3.99
C ASP A 279 -12.05 -25.75 4.16
N PHE A 280 -11.43 -24.88 3.38
CA PHE A 280 -10.03 -24.51 3.57
C PHE A 280 -9.85 -23.72 4.87
N SER A 281 -8.62 -23.70 5.40
CA SER A 281 -8.23 -22.68 6.38
C SER A 281 -8.06 -21.33 5.67
N THR A 282 -8.08 -20.20 6.40
CA THR A 282 -7.82 -18.88 5.78
C THR A 282 -6.42 -18.78 5.19
N THR A 283 -5.46 -19.48 5.81
CA THR A 283 -4.08 -19.67 5.36
C THR A 283 -3.65 -21.09 5.77
N GLU A 284 -2.88 -21.79 4.93
CA GLU A 284 -2.32 -23.10 5.28
C GLU A 284 -1.27 -23.56 4.26
N ALA A 285 -0.45 -24.54 4.65
CA ALA A 285 0.40 -25.22 3.69
C ALA A 285 -0.47 -26.00 2.69
N VAL A 286 -0.08 -25.99 1.42
CA VAL A 286 -0.80 -26.66 0.33
C VAL A 286 0.14 -27.54 -0.48
N THR A 287 -0.39 -28.64 -1.01
CA THR A 287 0.37 -29.60 -1.82
C THR A 287 -0.41 -29.98 -3.07
N TRP A 288 0.32 -30.30 -4.14
CA TRP A 288 -0.21 -30.85 -5.39
C TRP A 288 0.83 -31.77 -6.02
N SER A 289 0.44 -32.46 -7.10
CA SER A 289 1.38 -33.28 -7.86
C SER A 289 2.46 -32.40 -8.49
N GLY A 290 3.68 -32.48 -7.95
CA GLY A 290 4.85 -31.77 -8.49
C GLY A 290 5.23 -30.49 -7.75
N GLY A 291 4.58 -30.15 -6.63
CA GLY A 291 5.00 -29.01 -5.81
C GLY A 291 4.32 -28.86 -4.45
N THR A 292 4.88 -27.94 -3.66
CA THR A 292 4.34 -27.51 -2.38
C THR A 292 4.32 -25.99 -2.28
N GLY A 293 3.39 -25.46 -1.52
CA GLY A 293 3.24 -24.04 -1.31
C GLY A 293 2.70 -23.69 0.08
N GLN A 294 2.59 -22.39 0.31
CA GLN A 294 1.85 -21.81 1.42
C GLN A 294 0.74 -20.95 0.84
N MET A 295 -0.50 -21.25 1.17
CA MET A 295 -1.65 -20.42 0.85
C MET A 295 -1.68 -19.21 1.79
N LEU A 296 -1.70 -18.03 1.19
CA LEU A 296 -1.69 -16.73 1.88
C LEU A 296 -3.09 -16.13 1.95
N ALA A 297 -3.95 -16.46 0.98
CA ALA A 297 -5.37 -16.11 0.97
C ALA A 297 -6.15 -17.05 0.06
N VAL A 298 -7.44 -17.19 0.36
CA VAL A 298 -8.46 -17.81 -0.48
C VAL A 298 -9.71 -16.94 -0.42
N ASN A 299 -10.34 -16.66 -1.56
CA ASN A 299 -11.40 -15.65 -1.62
C ASN A 299 -12.64 -16.00 -0.81
N ASP A 300 -12.90 -17.30 -0.67
CA ASP A 300 -13.94 -17.86 0.17
C ASP A 300 -13.47 -19.26 0.62
N VAL A 301 -13.54 -19.56 1.91
CA VAL A 301 -13.01 -20.83 2.44
C VAL A 301 -13.92 -22.03 2.14
N ASN A 302 -15.20 -21.78 1.84
CA ASN A 302 -16.24 -22.80 1.60
C ASN A 302 -16.52 -22.97 0.09
N THR A 303 -16.30 -21.92 -0.69
CA THR A 303 -16.63 -21.84 -2.12
C THR A 303 -15.53 -21.14 -2.92
N ALA A 304 -14.29 -21.58 -2.69
CA ALA A 304 -13.10 -21.05 -3.31
C ALA A 304 -13.23 -21.03 -4.84
N THR A 305 -12.94 -19.87 -5.43
CA THR A 305 -12.78 -19.70 -6.88
C THR A 305 -11.42 -19.10 -7.23
N LYS A 306 -10.73 -18.50 -6.24
CA LYS A 306 -9.37 -17.96 -6.36
C LYS A 306 -8.57 -18.22 -5.10
N MET A 307 -7.30 -18.56 -5.30
CA MET A 307 -6.33 -18.79 -4.24
C MET A 307 -5.03 -18.04 -4.55
N TRP A 308 -4.39 -17.49 -3.53
CA TRP A 308 -3.10 -16.83 -3.65
C TRP A 308 -2.06 -17.54 -2.80
N ILE A 309 -0.95 -17.96 -3.43
CA ILE A 309 0.06 -18.81 -2.79
C ILE A 309 1.48 -18.27 -2.94
N GLN A 310 2.32 -18.65 -2.00
CA GLN A 310 3.76 -18.71 -2.17
C GLN A 310 4.18 -20.14 -2.52
N ILE A 311 4.78 -20.37 -3.69
CA ILE A 311 5.42 -21.65 -4.00
C ILE A 311 6.70 -21.81 -3.16
N LYS A 312 6.86 -22.99 -2.56
CA LYS A 312 8.01 -23.37 -1.73
C LYS A 312 8.96 -24.31 -2.47
N THR A 313 8.41 -25.36 -3.06
CA THR A 313 9.14 -26.37 -3.85
C THR A 313 8.30 -26.76 -5.05
N GLY A 314 8.93 -27.38 -6.03
CA GLY A 314 8.25 -27.81 -7.24
C GLY A 314 8.01 -26.70 -8.28
N VAL A 315 7.17 -27.04 -9.24
CA VAL A 315 6.71 -26.13 -10.28
C VAL A 315 5.32 -25.59 -9.94
N ALA A 316 4.96 -24.47 -10.57
CA ALA A 316 3.58 -24.01 -10.55
C ALA A 316 2.65 -25.15 -11.01
N PRO A 317 1.46 -25.26 -10.43
CA PRO A 317 0.53 -26.29 -10.83
C PRO A 317 0.07 -26.18 -12.28
N THR A 318 -0.61 -27.20 -12.77
CA THR A 318 -1.29 -27.20 -14.05
C THR A 318 -2.78 -27.46 -13.87
N ASP A 319 -3.56 -27.11 -14.90
CA ASP A 319 -5.00 -27.39 -14.97
C ASP A 319 -5.34 -28.85 -14.59
N ASN A 320 -6.46 -29.02 -13.88
CA ASN A 320 -6.97 -30.27 -13.32
C ASN A 320 -6.08 -30.98 -12.28
N GLN A 321 -4.99 -30.38 -11.80
CA GLN A 321 -4.28 -30.91 -10.64
C GLN A 321 -5.07 -30.62 -9.36
N THR A 322 -5.06 -31.58 -8.43
CA THR A 322 -5.68 -31.39 -7.12
C THR A 322 -4.72 -30.64 -6.20
N ILE A 323 -5.15 -29.47 -5.73
CA ILE A 323 -4.53 -28.80 -4.57
C ILE A 323 -5.17 -29.34 -3.29
N THR A 324 -4.36 -29.63 -2.28
CA THR A 324 -4.85 -30.09 -0.96
C THR A 324 -4.25 -29.25 0.15
N GLY A 325 -5.11 -28.72 1.03
CA GLY A 325 -4.76 -28.05 2.28
C GLY A 325 -4.26 -29.04 3.32
N ALA A 326 -3.08 -28.80 3.88
CA ALA A 326 -2.44 -29.70 4.81
C ALA A 326 -3.08 -29.68 6.21
N THR A 327 -3.68 -28.56 6.60
CA THR A 327 -4.32 -28.41 7.92
C THR A 327 -5.80 -28.76 7.86
N SER A 328 -6.51 -28.26 6.84
CA SER A 328 -7.94 -28.48 6.67
C SER A 328 -8.28 -29.85 6.06
N GLY A 329 -7.39 -30.40 5.23
CA GLY A 329 -7.71 -31.51 4.34
C GLY A 329 -8.65 -31.14 3.20
N ALA A 330 -8.96 -29.84 3.02
CA ALA A 330 -9.74 -29.35 1.90
C ALA A 330 -8.98 -29.51 0.59
N SER A 331 -9.73 -29.70 -0.49
CA SER A 331 -9.15 -29.82 -1.82
C SER A 331 -9.98 -29.08 -2.86
N ALA A 332 -9.30 -28.67 -3.92
CA ALA A 332 -9.90 -28.10 -5.11
C ALA A 332 -9.10 -28.54 -6.34
N LEU A 333 -9.70 -28.42 -7.52
CA LEU A 333 -9.00 -28.55 -8.78
C LEU A 333 -8.46 -27.18 -9.19
N MET A 334 -7.23 -27.16 -9.68
CA MET A 334 -6.65 -25.97 -10.29
C MET A 334 -7.24 -25.80 -11.69
N ASN A 335 -7.66 -24.59 -12.01
CA ASN A 335 -8.21 -24.24 -13.32
C ASN A 335 -7.09 -23.67 -14.23
N VAL A 336 -7.42 -23.39 -15.49
CA VAL A 336 -6.49 -22.99 -16.55
C VAL A 336 -5.68 -21.73 -16.21
N THR A 337 -6.24 -20.78 -15.46
CA THR A 337 -5.57 -19.50 -15.18
C THR A 337 -4.68 -19.61 -13.93
N ILE A 338 -3.37 -19.71 -14.16
CA ILE A 338 -2.34 -19.63 -13.12
C ILE A 338 -1.39 -18.49 -13.47
N THR A 339 -1.36 -17.46 -12.64
CA THR A 339 -0.66 -16.21 -12.93
C THR A 339 0.49 -16.00 -11.93
N GLU A 340 1.73 -15.99 -12.42
CA GLU A 340 2.89 -15.58 -11.62
C GLU A 340 2.79 -14.07 -11.30
N ARG A 341 3.12 -13.70 -10.07
CA ARG A 341 3.07 -12.32 -9.56
C ARG A 341 4.47 -11.79 -9.32
N THR A 342 4.66 -10.53 -9.66
CA THR A 342 5.91 -9.81 -9.37
C THR A 342 6.06 -9.65 -7.87
N LEU A 343 7.22 -10.05 -7.36
CA LEU A 343 7.57 -9.91 -5.95
C LEU A 343 8.17 -8.54 -5.64
N SER A 344 8.11 -8.17 -4.37
CA SER A 344 8.79 -7.01 -3.82
C SER A 344 9.77 -7.43 -2.73
N PHE A 345 10.84 -6.66 -2.57
CA PHE A 345 11.89 -6.89 -1.57
C PHE A 345 12.16 -5.57 -0.82
N PRO A 346 11.63 -5.37 0.40
CA PRO A 346 10.86 -6.35 1.20
C PRO A 346 9.47 -6.64 0.65
N PHE A 347 8.86 -7.71 1.18
CA PHE A 347 7.59 -8.27 0.70
C PHE A 347 6.41 -7.27 0.73
N ILE A 348 6.50 -6.20 1.52
CA ILE A 348 5.42 -5.21 1.63
C ILE A 348 5.45 -4.12 0.56
N GLY A 349 6.51 -4.02 -0.23
CA GLY A 349 6.69 -2.90 -1.17
C GLY A 349 7.91 -2.03 -0.86
N ALA A 350 7.84 -0.77 -1.28
CA ALA A 350 8.88 0.23 -1.08
C ALA A 350 8.38 1.39 -0.19
N SER A 351 9.26 1.91 0.66
CA SER A 351 9.02 3.15 1.44
C SER A 351 9.63 4.35 0.73
N THR A 352 8.98 5.50 0.83
CA THR A 352 9.53 6.83 0.49
C THR A 352 9.97 7.62 1.72
N GLY A 353 9.92 6.99 2.90
CA GLY A 353 10.14 7.61 4.21
C GLY A 353 8.86 8.19 4.84
N SER A 354 7.94 8.72 4.02
CA SER A 354 6.66 9.24 4.50
C SER A 354 5.43 8.56 3.90
N ALA A 355 5.61 7.69 2.90
CA ALA A 355 4.55 6.90 2.29
C ALA A 355 5.05 5.51 1.90
N ILE A 356 4.11 4.57 1.73
CA ILE A 356 4.36 3.22 1.23
C ILE A 356 3.79 3.05 -0.18
N ILE A 357 4.55 2.39 -1.04
CA ILE A 357 4.09 1.85 -2.32
C ILE A 357 4.06 0.33 -2.16
N SER A 358 2.87 -0.22 -1.93
CA SER A 358 2.71 -1.60 -1.50
C SER A 358 3.07 -2.60 -2.60
N ALA A 359 3.47 -3.80 -2.18
CA ALA A 359 3.47 -4.96 -3.06
C ALA A 359 2.03 -5.41 -3.38
N TYR A 360 1.92 -6.26 -4.40
CA TYR A 360 0.66 -6.86 -4.82
C TYR A 360 -0.06 -7.58 -3.67
N GLY A 361 -1.30 -7.16 -3.41
CA GLY A 361 -2.21 -7.76 -2.44
C GLY A 361 -1.94 -7.39 -0.98
N VAL A 362 -0.95 -6.55 -0.67
CA VAL A 362 -0.67 -6.12 0.72
C VAL A 362 -1.67 -5.06 1.15
N GLY A 363 -2.50 -5.40 2.13
CA GLY A 363 -3.47 -4.49 2.75
C GLY A 363 -2.96 -3.94 4.09
N ILE A 364 -3.32 -2.68 4.35
CA ILE A 364 -3.03 -1.90 5.56
C ILE A 364 -4.36 -1.23 5.96
N GLU A 365 -4.64 -1.10 7.25
CA GLU A 365 -5.85 -0.43 7.75
C GLU A 365 -5.98 1.00 7.17
N THR A 366 -7.18 1.38 6.73
CA THR A 366 -7.40 2.68 6.06
C THR A 366 -7.02 3.88 6.93
N ASP A 367 -7.25 3.78 8.25
CA ASP A 367 -6.91 4.84 9.21
C ASP A 367 -5.38 5.04 9.37
N ASP A 368 -4.59 4.03 8.99
CA ASP A 368 -3.14 4.10 8.99
C ASP A 368 -2.55 4.68 7.70
N LEU A 369 -3.39 5.00 6.72
CA LEU A 369 -2.97 5.46 5.40
C LEU A 369 -3.22 6.94 5.17
N THR A 370 -2.52 7.48 4.19
CA THR A 370 -2.61 8.87 3.70
C THR A 370 -2.73 8.87 2.19
N ALA A 371 -3.13 10.01 1.60
CA ALA A 371 -3.22 10.14 0.15
C ALA A 371 -1.89 10.01 -0.62
N SER A 372 -0.75 9.94 0.09
CA SER A 372 0.55 9.67 -0.53
C SER A 372 0.84 8.17 -0.65
N ASP A 373 0.14 7.34 0.12
CA ASP A 373 0.28 5.89 0.10
C ASP A 373 -0.40 5.29 -1.13
N LYS A 374 0.09 4.13 -1.56
CA LYS A 374 -0.33 3.45 -2.78
C LYS A 374 -0.43 1.97 -2.51
N LEU A 375 -1.63 1.40 -2.58
CA LEU A 375 -1.83 -0.03 -2.36
C LEU A 375 -2.26 -0.71 -3.65
N THR A 376 -1.72 -1.90 -3.95
CA THR A 376 -2.19 -2.71 -5.08
C THR A 376 -3.05 -3.86 -4.55
N ASP A 377 -4.32 -3.90 -4.92
CA ASP A 377 -5.25 -4.95 -4.46
C ASP A 377 -5.04 -6.30 -5.17
N LEU A 378 -5.75 -7.34 -4.74
CA LEU A 378 -5.69 -8.68 -5.33
C LEU A 378 -6.27 -8.75 -6.76
N THR A 379 -6.98 -7.71 -7.22
CA THR A 379 -7.37 -7.58 -8.64
C THR A 379 -6.24 -6.99 -9.50
N ASN A 380 -5.10 -6.68 -8.87
CA ASN A 380 -3.95 -5.97 -9.47
C ASN A 380 -4.29 -4.52 -9.84
N THR A 381 -5.23 -3.90 -9.13
CA THR A 381 -5.61 -2.50 -9.31
C THR A 381 -4.94 -1.64 -8.25
N LEU A 382 -4.36 -0.52 -8.68
CA LEU A 382 -3.78 0.48 -7.78
C LEU A 382 -4.89 1.29 -7.10
N ARG A 383 -4.82 1.38 -5.77
CA ARG A 383 -5.70 2.14 -4.88
C ARG A 383 -4.92 3.24 -4.19
N VAL A 384 -5.56 4.40 -4.07
CA VAL A 384 -4.99 5.60 -3.45
C VAL A 384 -5.98 6.08 -2.39
N PRO A 385 -5.56 6.15 -1.12
CA PRO A 385 -6.40 6.67 -0.05
C PRO A 385 -6.82 8.13 -0.28
N PRO A 386 -7.99 8.55 0.25
CA PRO A 386 -8.44 9.93 0.14
C PRO A 386 -7.54 10.89 0.93
N ASN A 387 -7.46 12.15 0.47
CA ASN A 387 -6.74 13.20 1.19
C ASN A 387 -7.65 13.81 2.28
N ASN A 388 -7.65 13.23 3.47
CA ASN A 388 -8.37 13.76 4.62
C ASN A 388 -7.65 15.00 5.18
N VAL A 389 -8.31 16.15 5.12
CA VAL A 389 -7.77 17.44 5.55
C VAL A 389 -8.66 18.08 6.61
N THR A 390 -8.05 18.81 7.55
CA THR A 390 -8.75 19.43 8.68
C THR A 390 -8.73 20.95 8.56
N PHE A 391 -9.87 21.58 8.84
CA PHE A 391 -9.96 23.02 9.06
C PHE A 391 -10.24 23.34 10.53
N THR A 392 -9.47 24.24 11.12
CA THR A 392 -9.59 24.59 12.54
C THR A 392 -9.92 26.07 12.74
N VAL A 393 -10.96 26.36 13.52
CA VAL A 393 -11.23 27.69 14.08
C VAL A 393 -10.67 27.74 15.50
N SER A 394 -9.76 28.66 15.77
CA SER A 394 -9.12 28.86 17.08
C SER A 394 -9.50 30.20 17.72
N GLY A 395 -9.10 30.45 18.97
CA GLY A 395 -9.38 31.70 19.68
C GLY A 395 -10.78 31.76 20.29
N LEU A 396 -11.40 30.60 20.53
CA LEU A 396 -12.75 30.46 21.06
C LEU A 396 -12.76 30.40 22.59
N VAL A 397 -13.92 30.69 23.18
CA VAL A 397 -14.21 30.47 24.59
C VAL A 397 -15.22 29.32 24.71
N SER A 398 -14.77 28.24 25.35
CA SER A 398 -15.59 27.06 25.66
C SER A 398 -16.81 27.45 26.49
N GLY A 399 -17.98 26.96 26.09
CA GLY A 399 -19.26 27.21 26.75
C GLY A 399 -19.89 28.56 26.42
N GLU A 400 -19.19 29.46 25.73
CA GLU A 400 -19.71 30.80 25.39
C GLU A 400 -19.88 30.98 23.89
N ASP A 401 -18.86 30.71 23.07
CA ASP A 401 -18.90 31.08 21.65
C ASP A 401 -19.77 30.16 20.81
N ARG A 402 -20.63 30.74 19.96
CA ARG A 402 -21.32 30.01 18.88
C ARG A 402 -20.52 30.16 17.60
N VAL A 403 -20.05 29.05 17.05
CA VAL A 403 -19.21 29.02 15.84
C VAL A 403 -20.00 28.43 14.68
N LEU A 404 -19.99 29.15 13.56
CA LEU A 404 -20.47 28.68 12.27
C LEU A 404 -19.30 28.67 11.28
N VAL A 405 -19.08 27.55 10.61
CA VAL A 405 -18.26 27.42 9.41
C VAL A 405 -19.14 26.89 8.30
N ALA A 406 -19.29 27.66 7.23
CA ALA A 406 -20.18 27.39 6.11
C ALA A 406 -19.44 27.63 4.77
N PRO A 407 -19.99 27.21 3.62
CA PRO A 407 -19.43 27.55 2.33
C PRO A 407 -19.46 29.07 2.12
N LEU A 408 -18.42 29.64 1.52
CA LEU A 408 -18.33 31.09 1.33
C LEU A 408 -19.30 31.59 0.25
N GLY A 409 -20.18 32.48 0.64
CA GLY A 409 -20.93 33.39 -0.21
C GLY A 409 -20.47 34.84 -0.04
N ARG A 410 -21.10 35.73 -0.79
CA ARG A 410 -20.95 37.19 -0.68
C ARG A 410 -22.32 37.83 -0.65
N GLU A 411 -22.52 38.76 0.27
CA GLU A 411 -23.76 39.52 0.39
C GLU A 411 -23.54 40.99 0.04
N PHE A 412 -24.48 41.58 -0.67
CA PHE A 412 -24.53 43.00 -0.96
C PHE A 412 -25.95 43.46 -1.32
N ALA A 413 -26.17 44.76 -1.17
CA ALA A 413 -27.32 45.42 -1.75
C ALA A 413 -27.06 45.75 -3.22
N TRP A 414 -28.13 45.88 -3.99
CA TRP A 414 -28.06 46.32 -5.38
C TRP A 414 -29.11 47.40 -5.62
N ASP A 415 -28.85 48.26 -6.61
CA ASP A 415 -29.79 49.27 -7.08
C ASP A 415 -29.86 49.31 -8.61
N THR A 416 -30.77 50.13 -9.11
CA THR A 416 -30.90 50.45 -10.54
C THR A 416 -31.25 49.23 -11.39
N GLU A 417 -32.29 48.46 -11.02
CA GLU A 417 -32.72 47.33 -11.87
C GLU A 417 -33.17 47.82 -13.24
N GLY A 418 -32.73 47.10 -14.27
CA GLY A 418 -33.25 47.16 -15.61
C GLY A 418 -33.40 45.76 -16.20
N GLY A 419 -34.27 45.62 -17.21
CA GLY A 419 -34.53 44.33 -17.87
C GLY A 419 -35.86 43.69 -17.44
N THR A 420 -36.34 42.76 -18.26
CA THR A 420 -37.55 41.98 -17.98
C THR A 420 -37.35 40.60 -18.60
N PRO A 421 -37.48 39.49 -17.84
CA PRO A 421 -37.87 39.40 -16.42
C PRO A 421 -36.82 39.94 -15.43
N PRO A 422 -37.20 40.23 -14.16
CA PRO A 422 -36.24 40.59 -13.10
C PRO A 422 -35.31 39.41 -12.77
N PHE A 423 -34.31 39.65 -11.92
CA PHE A 423 -33.39 38.60 -11.48
C PHE A 423 -34.11 37.37 -10.93
N GLN A 424 -33.56 36.19 -11.17
CA GLN A 424 -34.12 34.91 -10.75
C GLN A 424 -33.13 34.16 -9.85
N ARG A 425 -33.55 33.86 -8.61
CA ARG A 425 -32.74 33.03 -7.70
C ARG A 425 -32.34 31.72 -8.39
N GLY A 426 -31.05 31.40 -8.36
CA GLY A 426 -30.46 30.21 -8.99
C GLY A 426 -29.92 30.44 -10.40
N GLU A 427 -29.97 31.66 -10.93
CA GLU A 427 -29.29 31.98 -12.19
C GLU A 427 -27.81 32.31 -11.99
N ASN A 428 -27.02 32.22 -13.07
CA ASN A 428 -25.66 32.73 -13.09
C ASN A 428 -25.66 34.24 -13.35
N LEU A 429 -24.76 34.95 -12.69
CA LEU A 429 -24.52 36.38 -12.84
C LEU A 429 -23.14 36.62 -13.46
N SER A 430 -23.00 37.68 -14.23
CA SER A 430 -21.70 38.21 -14.67
C SER A 430 -21.48 39.64 -14.18
N PHE A 431 -20.24 39.97 -13.86
CA PHE A 431 -19.77 41.30 -13.48
C PHE A 431 -18.70 41.79 -14.45
N THR A 432 -18.67 43.10 -14.72
CA THR A 432 -17.75 43.70 -15.73
C THR A 432 -16.65 44.58 -15.14
N SER A 433 -16.75 45.03 -13.88
CA SER A 433 -15.70 45.83 -13.23
C SER A 433 -15.78 45.73 -11.69
N PRO A 434 -14.97 44.88 -11.04
CA PRO A 434 -14.04 43.93 -11.66
C PRO A 434 -14.79 42.76 -12.34
N THR A 435 -14.12 42.09 -13.28
CA THR A 435 -14.72 40.98 -14.03
C THR A 435 -14.86 39.73 -13.17
N GLY A 436 -16.03 39.10 -13.20
CA GLY A 436 -16.28 37.84 -12.51
C GLY A 436 -17.60 37.20 -12.92
N THR A 437 -17.79 35.95 -12.50
CA THR A 437 -19.08 35.27 -12.61
C THR A 437 -19.45 34.67 -11.25
N ALA A 438 -20.75 34.60 -10.98
CA ALA A 438 -21.26 34.04 -9.73
C ALA A 438 -22.58 33.31 -9.95
N TYR A 439 -23.00 32.53 -8.97
CA TYR A 439 -24.31 31.91 -8.87
C TYR A 439 -25.16 32.68 -7.85
N LEU A 440 -26.39 33.05 -8.22
CA LEU A 440 -27.30 33.79 -7.34
C LEU A 440 -27.98 32.84 -6.34
N SER A 441 -27.43 32.76 -5.13
CA SER A 441 -27.86 31.83 -4.08
C SER A 441 -29.12 32.29 -3.34
N PHE A 442 -29.24 33.59 -3.09
CA PHE A 442 -30.39 34.21 -2.46
C PHE A 442 -30.72 35.53 -3.13
N LEU A 443 -32.01 35.79 -3.29
CA LEU A 443 -32.53 37.03 -3.84
C LEU A 443 -33.66 37.51 -2.94
N ARG A 444 -33.52 38.75 -2.47
CA ARG A 444 -34.63 39.57 -2.01
C ARG A 444 -34.79 40.71 -2.99
N ASP A 445 -35.90 40.69 -3.70
CA ASP A 445 -36.29 41.71 -4.66
C ASP A 445 -37.32 42.64 -3.99
N ASP A 446 -36.95 43.91 -3.80
CA ASP A 446 -37.82 44.96 -3.28
C ASP A 446 -38.21 45.95 -4.41
N GLY A 447 -38.19 45.51 -5.68
CA GLY A 447 -38.43 46.32 -6.88
C GLY A 447 -37.12 46.76 -7.54
N THR A 448 -36.86 48.06 -7.65
CA THR A 448 -35.62 48.56 -8.30
C THR A 448 -34.37 48.46 -7.42
N THR A 449 -34.51 47.87 -6.23
CA THR A 449 -33.45 47.66 -5.24
C THR A 449 -33.66 46.31 -4.57
N GLY A 450 -32.62 45.78 -3.93
CA GLY A 450 -32.78 44.59 -3.12
C GLY A 450 -31.47 44.13 -2.50
N ARG A 451 -31.46 42.87 -2.06
CA ARG A 451 -30.25 42.20 -1.58
C ARG A 451 -30.04 40.88 -2.30
N MET A 452 -28.78 40.59 -2.60
CA MET A 452 -28.34 39.32 -3.18
C MET A 452 -27.31 38.67 -2.28
N GLN A 453 -27.38 37.34 -2.19
CA GLN A 453 -26.23 36.54 -1.77
C GLN A 453 -25.79 35.69 -2.94
N ILE A 454 -24.49 35.69 -3.22
CA ILE A 454 -23.90 35.02 -4.37
C ILE A 454 -22.80 34.06 -3.94
N ARG A 455 -22.58 33.02 -4.74
CA ARG A 455 -21.35 32.23 -4.72
C ARG A 455 -20.50 32.58 -5.93
N MET A 456 -19.28 33.05 -5.71
CA MET A 456 -18.34 33.28 -6.82
C MET A 456 -18.03 31.96 -7.54
N LEU A 457 -18.05 32.00 -8.88
CA LEU A 457 -17.68 30.87 -9.74
C LEU A 457 -16.29 31.10 -10.35
N THR A 458 -16.03 32.30 -10.86
CA THR A 458 -14.73 32.72 -11.40
C THR A 458 -14.51 34.22 -11.24
N GLY A 459 -13.27 34.67 -11.36
CA GLY A 459 -12.90 36.09 -11.36
C GLY A 459 -12.86 36.72 -9.97
N THR A 460 -13.02 38.04 -9.91
CA THR A 460 -12.86 38.83 -8.68
C THR A 460 -14.22 39.16 -8.07
N VAL A 461 -14.28 39.21 -6.74
CA VAL A 461 -15.47 39.66 -6.00
C VAL A 461 -15.87 41.05 -6.50
N PRO A 462 -17.15 41.29 -6.83
CA PRO A 462 -17.58 42.61 -7.27
C PRO A 462 -17.36 43.64 -6.17
N THR A 463 -17.29 44.90 -6.57
CA THR A 463 -17.16 46.05 -5.67
C THR A 463 -18.35 46.97 -5.84
N ASP A 464 -18.44 47.99 -4.99
CA ASP A 464 -19.40 49.07 -5.21
C ASP A 464 -19.31 49.59 -6.66
N ASN A 465 -20.48 49.84 -7.26
CA ASN A 465 -20.66 50.21 -8.67
C ASN A 465 -20.32 49.15 -9.73
N SER A 466 -20.04 47.89 -9.37
CA SER A 466 -19.95 46.81 -10.35
C SER A 466 -21.31 46.59 -11.04
N THR A 467 -21.32 46.58 -12.37
CA THR A 467 -22.52 46.18 -13.12
C THR A 467 -22.75 44.68 -12.99
N ILE A 468 -23.99 44.31 -12.72
CA ILE A 468 -24.50 42.94 -12.62
C ILE A 468 -25.28 42.64 -13.89
N THR A 469 -25.15 41.45 -14.45
CA THR A 469 -26.02 40.96 -15.52
C THR A 469 -26.46 39.53 -15.21
N GLY A 470 -27.78 39.30 -15.20
CA GLY A 470 -28.40 38.00 -15.02
C GLY A 470 -28.31 37.19 -16.31
N GLY A 471 -27.82 35.96 -16.20
CA GLY A 471 -27.58 35.11 -17.36
C GLY A 471 -28.86 34.55 -17.98
N THR A 472 -29.87 34.22 -17.16
CA THR A 472 -31.15 33.68 -17.65
C THR A 472 -32.19 34.79 -17.78
N SER A 473 -32.25 35.70 -16.80
CA SER A 473 -33.18 36.82 -16.81
C SER A 473 -32.80 37.91 -17.80
N GLY A 474 -31.50 38.10 -18.07
CA GLY A 474 -31.00 39.27 -18.78
C GLY A 474 -31.10 40.57 -17.96
N ALA A 475 -31.53 40.50 -16.69
CA ALA A 475 -31.66 41.65 -15.81
C ALA A 475 -30.30 42.30 -15.55
N THR A 476 -30.27 43.62 -15.41
CA THR A 476 -29.07 44.39 -15.11
C THR A 476 -29.28 45.22 -13.86
N ALA A 477 -28.26 45.32 -13.02
CA ALA A 477 -28.26 46.16 -11.83
C ALA A 477 -26.85 46.64 -11.53
N ILE A 478 -26.70 47.44 -10.48
CA ILE A 478 -25.42 47.89 -9.97
C ILE A 478 -25.29 47.45 -8.51
N VAL A 479 -24.11 46.93 -8.14
CA VAL A 479 -23.77 46.66 -6.73
C VAL A 479 -23.76 47.98 -5.97
N ASN A 480 -24.52 48.05 -4.88
CA ASN A 480 -24.65 49.24 -4.04
C ASN A 480 -24.04 48.97 -2.66
N GLY A 481 -22.88 49.58 -2.43
CA GLY A 481 -22.14 49.54 -1.17
C GLY A 481 -21.16 48.38 -1.06
N ALA A 482 -20.80 48.09 0.20
CA ALA A 482 -19.76 47.11 0.50
C ALA A 482 -20.26 45.67 0.26
N VAL A 483 -19.44 44.88 -0.43
CA VAL A 483 -19.63 43.44 -0.56
C VAL A 483 -18.98 42.73 0.62
N VAL A 484 -19.78 42.09 1.46
CA VAL A 484 -19.33 41.40 2.66
C VAL A 484 -19.30 39.88 2.48
N ALA A 485 -18.50 39.19 3.27
CA ALA A 485 -18.54 37.73 3.30
C ALA A 485 -19.84 37.26 3.98
N SER A 486 -20.44 36.21 3.44
CA SER A 486 -21.62 35.57 4.01
C SER A 486 -21.52 34.06 3.83
N GLU A 487 -22.45 33.30 4.39
CA GLU A 487 -22.70 31.94 3.94
C GLU A 487 -23.20 31.93 2.46
N ASP A 488 -22.89 30.85 1.73
CA ASP A 488 -23.63 30.46 0.52
C ASP A 488 -24.80 29.57 0.94
N PRO A 489 -26.02 30.12 1.07
CA PRO A 489 -27.15 29.35 1.58
C PRO A 489 -27.60 28.23 0.65
N ARG A 490 -27.27 28.32 -0.65
CA ARG A 490 -27.80 27.46 -1.73
C ARG A 490 -26.68 26.59 -2.31
N GLN A 491 -25.79 26.12 -1.44
CA GLN A 491 -24.77 25.13 -1.79
C GLN A 491 -25.42 23.88 -2.40
N LEU A 492 -26.54 23.44 -1.81
CA LEU A 492 -27.40 22.34 -2.21
C LEU A 492 -28.87 22.81 -2.24
N LYS A 493 -29.75 21.96 -2.78
CA LYS A 493 -31.19 22.20 -2.83
C LYS A 493 -31.95 20.95 -2.44
N LEU A 494 -33.08 21.14 -1.77
CA LEU A 494 -34.00 20.06 -1.43
C LEU A 494 -34.65 19.49 -2.70
N LEU A 495 -34.69 18.17 -2.84
CA LEU A 495 -35.37 17.49 -3.95
C LEU A 495 -36.87 17.31 -3.69
N THR A 496 -37.22 16.98 -2.45
CA THR A 496 -38.59 16.64 -2.03
C THR A 496 -38.98 17.45 -0.81
N SER A 497 -40.20 17.99 -0.78
CA SER A 497 -40.69 18.78 0.35
C SER A 497 -40.67 17.97 1.66
N LEU A 498 -40.21 18.59 2.75
CA LEU A 498 -40.21 18.01 4.09
C LEU A 498 -41.38 18.60 4.88
N ILE A 499 -42.38 17.77 5.16
CA ILE A 499 -43.68 18.19 5.74
C ILE A 499 -44.10 17.34 6.95
N GLY A 500 -43.38 16.25 7.23
CA GLY A 500 -43.71 15.32 8.31
C GLY A 500 -43.23 15.76 9.71
N ALA A 501 -43.84 15.14 10.73
CA ALA A 501 -43.45 15.31 12.14
C ALA A 501 -42.24 14.45 12.56
N ALA A 502 -41.75 13.57 11.68
CA ALA A 502 -40.74 12.56 12.00
C ALA A 502 -39.88 12.21 10.77
N GLU A 503 -39.44 13.22 10.02
CA GLU A 503 -38.56 13.01 8.86
C GLU A 503 -37.21 12.45 9.34
N THR A 504 -36.71 11.42 8.67
CA THR A 504 -35.43 10.75 8.98
C THR A 504 -34.40 10.87 7.85
N ALA A 505 -34.77 11.52 6.75
CA ALA A 505 -33.90 11.68 5.60
C ALA A 505 -34.13 13.04 4.93
N VAL A 506 -33.07 13.58 4.33
CA VAL A 506 -33.12 14.80 3.52
C VAL A 506 -32.51 14.47 2.17
N VAL A 507 -33.33 14.50 1.11
CA VAL A 507 -32.89 14.17 -0.25
C VAL A 507 -32.60 15.46 -1.01
N CYS A 508 -31.41 15.54 -1.60
CA CYS A 508 -30.90 16.71 -2.31
C CYS A 508 -30.99 16.54 -3.84
N VAL A 509 -31.11 17.66 -4.55
CA VAL A 509 -31.04 17.69 -6.03
C VAL A 509 -29.62 17.41 -6.50
N ASP A 510 -28.65 18.06 -5.86
CA ASP A 510 -27.23 18.02 -6.19
C ASP A 510 -26.54 16.98 -5.29
N ALA A 511 -25.47 16.36 -5.80
CA ALA A 511 -24.65 15.48 -4.98
C ALA A 511 -23.86 16.30 -3.95
N MET A 512 -23.66 15.72 -2.77
CA MET A 512 -22.87 16.35 -1.71
C MET A 512 -21.41 16.49 -2.16
N PRO A 513 -20.74 17.62 -1.91
CA PRO A 513 -19.31 17.77 -2.18
C PRO A 513 -18.47 16.75 -1.42
N THR A 514 -17.30 16.38 -1.95
CA THR A 514 -16.39 15.41 -1.30
C THR A 514 -15.89 15.87 0.07
N ASP A 515 -15.84 17.19 0.30
CA ASP A 515 -15.43 17.78 1.57
C ASP A 515 -16.51 17.69 2.67
N THR A 516 -17.67 17.08 2.39
CA THR A 516 -18.75 16.88 3.37
C THR A 516 -18.29 15.93 4.47
N PRO A 517 -18.26 16.36 5.75
CA PRO A 517 -17.91 15.48 6.87
C PRO A 517 -18.87 14.29 6.97
N THR A 518 -18.38 13.12 7.39
CA THR A 518 -19.20 11.89 7.50
C THR A 518 -20.40 12.05 8.43
N THR A 519 -20.27 12.87 9.47
CA THR A 519 -21.34 13.31 10.37
C THR A 519 -21.24 14.81 10.58
N GLY A 520 -22.35 15.48 10.90
CA GLY A 520 -22.31 16.92 11.11
C GLY A 520 -23.68 17.57 11.12
N THR A 521 -23.72 18.83 10.69
CA THR A 521 -24.93 19.66 10.66
C THR A 521 -25.18 20.22 9.27
N ILE A 522 -26.44 20.25 8.87
CA ILE A 522 -26.92 20.96 7.69
C ILE A 522 -27.94 22.02 8.11
N ARG A 523 -27.98 23.11 7.36
CA ARG A 523 -28.97 24.18 7.51
C ARG A 523 -29.95 24.09 6.36
N ILE A 524 -31.24 23.97 6.68
CA ILE A 524 -32.32 23.80 5.70
C ILE A 524 -33.24 25.01 5.79
N GLN A 525 -33.48 25.67 4.66
CA GLN A 525 -34.42 26.77 4.56
C GLN A 525 -35.87 26.26 4.67
N LEU A 526 -36.61 26.77 5.65
CA LEU A 526 -38.06 26.65 5.72
C LEU A 526 -38.72 27.70 4.81
N ASP A 527 -39.98 27.50 4.46
CA ASP A 527 -40.73 28.44 3.62
C ASP A 527 -40.89 29.83 4.24
N THR A 528 -40.82 29.90 5.58
CA THR A 528 -40.75 31.17 6.34
C THR A 528 -39.46 31.97 6.09
N GLY A 529 -38.47 31.38 5.42
CA GLY A 529 -37.15 31.95 5.21
C GLY A 529 -36.15 31.68 6.35
N ILE A 530 -36.59 31.05 7.44
CA ILE A 530 -35.74 30.67 8.58
C ILE A 530 -34.95 29.40 8.25
N TYR A 531 -33.67 29.37 8.64
CA TYR A 531 -32.83 28.18 8.49
C TYR A 531 -32.84 27.32 9.74
N ARG A 532 -33.38 26.11 9.61
CA ARG A 532 -33.33 25.10 10.64
C ARG A 532 -31.99 24.39 10.66
N ASN A 533 -31.40 24.23 11.85
CA ASN A 533 -30.21 23.40 12.06
C ASN A 533 -30.65 21.94 12.26
N VAL A 534 -30.10 21.03 11.46
CA VAL A 534 -30.41 19.60 11.51
C VAL A 534 -29.11 18.81 11.53
N ALA A 535 -28.93 17.97 12.54
CA ALA A 535 -27.79 17.06 12.61
C ALA A 535 -28.04 15.83 11.72
N TYR A 536 -27.02 15.46 10.94
CA TYR A 536 -27.02 14.22 10.16
C TYR A 536 -25.99 13.24 10.72
N THR A 537 -26.33 11.95 10.65
CA THR A 537 -25.51 10.85 11.17
C THR A 537 -24.75 10.11 10.07
N SER A 538 -25.12 10.31 8.81
CA SER A 538 -24.42 9.83 7.63
C SER A 538 -24.98 10.51 6.38
N TYR A 539 -24.31 10.33 5.24
CA TYR A 539 -24.83 10.72 3.94
C TYR A 539 -24.48 9.66 2.88
N ASN A 540 -25.19 9.67 1.76
CA ASN A 540 -24.92 8.83 0.59
C ASN A 540 -24.92 9.69 -0.68
N THR A 541 -23.76 9.83 -1.32
CA THR A 541 -23.59 10.64 -2.55
C THR A 541 -24.36 10.09 -3.75
N GLY A 542 -24.49 8.77 -3.87
CA GLY A 542 -25.22 8.11 -4.95
C GLY A 542 -26.73 8.36 -4.91
N THR A 543 -27.34 8.25 -3.72
CA THR A 543 -28.76 8.57 -3.51
C THR A 543 -29.01 10.04 -3.15
N LYS A 544 -27.95 10.85 -3.03
CA LYS A 544 -27.99 12.28 -2.66
C LYS A 544 -28.76 12.53 -1.36
N THR A 545 -28.61 11.65 -0.38
CA THR A 545 -29.43 11.67 0.83
C THR A 545 -28.57 11.86 2.07
N PHE A 546 -28.98 12.77 2.95
CA PHE A 546 -28.52 12.82 4.35
C PHE A 546 -29.44 11.98 5.22
N THR A 547 -28.88 11.13 6.08
CA THR A 547 -29.61 10.42 7.13
C THR A 547 -29.63 11.30 8.37
N ILE A 548 -30.80 11.60 8.91
CA ILE A 548 -30.98 12.47 10.08
C ILE A 548 -31.74 11.73 11.19
N GLY A 549 -31.59 12.22 12.43
CA GLY A 549 -32.50 11.82 13.50
C GLY A 549 -33.93 12.29 13.21
N SER A 550 -34.93 11.57 13.71
CA SER A 550 -36.35 11.93 13.56
C SER A 550 -36.60 13.40 13.90
N THR A 551 -36.93 14.20 12.89
CA THR A 551 -37.08 15.66 13.00
C THR A 551 -38.45 16.10 12.49
N SER A 552 -39.17 16.87 13.31
CA SER A 552 -40.49 17.40 12.94
C SER A 552 -40.36 18.67 12.13
N PHE A 553 -40.59 18.64 10.82
CA PHE A 553 -40.64 19.84 9.96
C PHE A 553 -41.93 20.63 10.08
N ILE A 554 -42.87 20.20 10.92
CA ILE A 554 -44.05 21.00 11.26
C ILE A 554 -43.62 22.21 12.12
N ASP A 555 -44.04 23.42 11.72
CA ASP A 555 -43.95 24.64 12.55
C ASP A 555 -45.36 25.03 13.03
N PRO A 556 -45.64 24.98 14.35
CA PRO A 556 -46.96 25.32 14.89
C PRO A 556 -47.28 26.83 14.83
N ASN A 557 -46.30 27.70 14.55
CA ASN A 557 -46.47 29.15 14.45
C ASN A 557 -46.53 29.67 13.02
N ASP A 558 -46.47 28.76 12.04
CA ASP A 558 -46.61 29.07 10.62
C ASP A 558 -47.97 28.60 10.11
N ALA A 559 -48.74 29.52 9.52
CA ALA A 559 -50.08 29.21 9.01
C ALA A 559 -50.05 28.27 7.78
N THR A 560 -48.89 28.06 7.14
CA THR A 560 -48.68 27.08 6.07
C THR A 560 -48.12 25.74 6.57
N GLY A 561 -47.85 25.60 7.88
CA GLY A 561 -47.43 24.34 8.51
C GLY A 561 -45.92 24.11 8.61
N GLY A 562 -45.06 25.10 8.36
CA GLY A 562 -43.61 25.02 8.59
C GLY A 562 -42.81 24.19 7.59
N ALA A 563 -43.43 23.88 6.44
CA ALA A 563 -42.82 23.06 5.40
C ALA A 563 -41.48 23.63 4.93
N ALA A 564 -40.59 22.73 4.50
CA ALA A 564 -39.49 23.06 3.62
C ALA A 564 -39.82 22.50 2.24
N GLU A 565 -40.23 23.34 1.29
CA GLU A 565 -40.63 22.90 -0.03
C GLU A 565 -39.46 22.48 -0.92
N ALA A 566 -39.73 21.62 -1.90
CA ALA A 566 -38.77 21.23 -2.91
C ALA A 566 -38.14 22.46 -3.58
N GLY A 567 -36.82 22.45 -3.75
CA GLY A 567 -36.05 23.58 -4.26
C GLY A 567 -35.60 24.59 -3.21
N ASN A 568 -36.00 24.45 -1.94
CA ASN A 568 -35.46 25.23 -0.83
C ASN A 568 -33.97 24.97 -0.64
N SER A 569 -33.28 26.00 -0.14
CA SER A 569 -31.83 26.02 -0.04
C SER A 569 -31.34 25.17 1.13
N ILE A 570 -30.23 24.45 0.89
CA ILE A 570 -29.53 23.66 1.89
C ILE A 570 -28.06 24.04 1.83
N PHE A 571 -27.40 24.15 2.97
CA PHE A 571 -25.95 24.20 3.02
C PHE A 571 -25.39 23.36 4.16
N ILE A 572 -24.18 22.86 3.95
CA ILE A 572 -23.42 22.12 4.94
C ILE A 572 -22.83 23.11 5.93
N ALA A 573 -23.24 22.98 7.18
CA ALA A 573 -22.64 23.70 8.29
C ALA A 573 -21.49 22.84 8.81
N TYR A 574 -20.31 22.99 8.20
CA TYR A 574 -19.10 22.23 8.54
C TYR A 574 -18.77 22.29 10.05
N ILE A 575 -19.06 23.44 10.67
CA ILE A 575 -19.17 23.60 12.13
C ILE A 575 -20.42 24.44 12.39
N ASP A 576 -21.32 24.02 13.28
CA ASP A 576 -22.43 24.86 13.76
C ASP A 576 -22.88 24.43 15.15
N LYS A 577 -22.19 24.95 16.16
CA LYS A 577 -22.39 24.54 17.56
C LYS A 577 -21.92 25.61 18.55
N LEU A 578 -22.26 25.39 19.83
CA LEU A 578 -21.57 26.05 20.95
C LEU A 578 -20.18 25.44 21.04
N ALA A 579 -19.15 26.27 21.11
CA ALA A 579 -17.78 25.85 21.31
C ALA A 579 -17.68 25.08 22.63
N ALA A 580 -17.13 23.86 22.58
CA ALA A 580 -16.83 23.04 23.74
C ALA A 580 -15.35 23.17 24.14
N ALA A 581 -14.51 23.76 23.29
CA ALA A 581 -13.09 23.98 23.52
C ALA A 581 -12.63 25.35 23.00
N THR A 582 -11.35 25.67 23.18
CA THR A 582 -10.73 26.90 22.65
C THR A 582 -10.48 26.88 21.13
N SER A 583 -10.70 25.72 20.51
CA SER A 583 -10.71 25.52 19.08
C SER A 583 -11.76 24.49 18.68
N GLU A 584 -12.33 24.66 17.49
CA GLU A 584 -13.25 23.69 16.88
C GLU A 584 -12.77 23.37 15.47
N ALA A 585 -12.99 22.13 15.03
CA ALA A 585 -12.50 21.67 13.74
C ALA A 585 -13.49 20.73 13.06
N PHE A 586 -13.34 20.61 11.75
CA PHE A 586 -13.95 19.55 10.95
C PHE A 586 -12.91 18.95 10.01
N THR A 587 -13.14 17.70 9.62
CA THR A 587 -12.31 16.99 8.63
C THR A 587 -13.19 16.59 7.45
N GLY A 588 -12.67 16.73 6.24
CA GLY A 588 -13.32 16.32 5.00
C GLY A 588 -12.30 15.86 3.96
N VAL A 589 -12.79 15.25 2.88
CA VAL A 589 -11.93 14.77 1.79
C VAL A 589 -11.63 15.90 0.82
N TYR A 590 -10.35 16.25 0.69
CA TYR A 590 -9.88 17.25 -0.25
C TYR A 590 -9.92 16.74 -1.70
N LEU A 591 -10.60 17.48 -2.55
CA LEU A 591 -10.54 17.34 -4.02
C LEU A 591 -10.12 18.66 -4.69
N ALA A 592 -10.54 19.79 -4.12
CA ALA A 592 -10.19 21.14 -4.53
C ALA A 592 -10.31 22.09 -3.34
N ASP A 593 -9.71 23.27 -3.44
CA ASP A 593 -9.79 24.30 -2.42
C ASP A 593 -11.25 24.68 -2.14
N ARG A 594 -11.64 24.64 -0.86
CA ARG A 594 -12.95 25.11 -0.40
C ARG A 594 -12.78 26.44 0.31
N SER A 595 -13.39 27.49 -0.26
CA SER A 595 -13.57 28.76 0.44
C SER A 595 -14.69 28.65 1.48
N LEU A 596 -14.39 29.10 2.69
CA LEU A 596 -15.24 29.00 3.86
C LEU A 596 -15.56 30.39 4.41
N PHE A 597 -16.80 30.54 4.87
CA PHE A 597 -17.25 31.63 5.71
C PHE A 597 -17.21 31.18 7.16
N ILE A 598 -16.65 32.02 8.03
CA ILE A 598 -16.52 31.77 9.45
C ILE A 598 -17.23 32.90 10.19
N ARG A 599 -18.13 32.54 11.11
CA ARG A 599 -18.82 33.46 11.99
C ARG A 599 -18.71 32.96 13.43
N VAL A 600 -18.28 33.84 14.33
CA VAL A 600 -18.27 33.61 15.78
C VAL A 600 -19.14 34.67 16.43
N ARG A 601 -20.11 34.23 17.24
CA ARG A 601 -21.04 35.09 17.95
C ARG A 601 -21.07 34.75 19.42
N ASP A 602 -21.48 35.73 20.21
CA ASP A 602 -21.82 35.51 21.60
C ASP A 602 -22.90 34.44 21.74
N GLY A 603 -22.68 33.53 22.69
CA GLY A 603 -23.65 32.54 23.12
C GLY A 603 -23.85 32.49 24.63
N ALA A 604 -23.29 33.43 25.41
CA ALA A 604 -23.38 33.43 26.88
C ALA A 604 -23.09 34.79 27.56
N SER A 605 -22.19 34.80 28.55
CA SER A 605 -22.06 35.85 29.58
C SER A 605 -21.02 36.92 29.30
N THR A 606 -20.15 36.75 28.31
CA THR A 606 -19.18 37.79 27.89
C THR A 606 -19.45 38.20 26.45
N PRO A 607 -20.38 39.15 26.24
CA PRO A 607 -20.85 39.44 24.89
C PRO A 607 -19.76 40.05 24.01
N ILE A 608 -19.70 39.54 22.78
CA ILE A 608 -18.76 39.98 21.76
C ILE A 608 -19.52 40.52 20.56
N LYS A 609 -18.91 41.49 19.89
CA LYS A 609 -19.31 41.82 18.53
C LYS A 609 -19.14 40.58 17.66
N THR A 610 -20.12 40.34 16.79
CA THR A 610 -20.05 39.24 15.82
C THR A 610 -18.76 39.36 15.02
N PHE A 611 -17.94 38.32 15.09
CA PHE A 611 -16.71 38.20 14.33
C PHE A 611 -16.98 37.39 13.08
N GLU A 612 -16.66 37.94 11.91
CA GLU A 612 -16.81 37.28 10.62
C GLU A 612 -15.52 37.37 9.83
N THR A 613 -15.13 36.26 9.22
CA THR A 613 -13.95 36.19 8.37
C THR A 613 -14.10 35.08 7.33
N THR A 614 -13.13 34.97 6.45
CA THR A 614 -13.05 33.90 5.44
C THR A 614 -11.85 33.01 5.70
N GLY A 615 -11.92 31.76 5.27
CA GLY A 615 -10.80 30.83 5.29
C GLY A 615 -10.82 29.94 4.06
N THR A 616 -9.73 29.21 3.84
CA THR A 616 -9.63 28.22 2.77
C THR A 616 -9.22 26.89 3.38
N LEU A 617 -9.99 25.83 3.09
CA LEU A 617 -9.54 24.46 3.27
C LEU A 617 -8.77 24.06 2.00
N GLY A 618 -7.44 24.05 2.09
CA GLY A 618 -6.54 23.67 1.01
C GLY A 618 -6.09 22.21 1.12
N SER A 619 -5.16 21.81 0.25
CA SER A 619 -4.64 20.44 0.18
C SER A 619 -3.91 19.97 1.45
N ALA A 620 -3.51 20.91 2.31
CA ALA A 620 -2.88 20.66 3.61
C ALA A 620 -3.80 21.01 4.80
N GLY A 621 -5.10 21.22 4.56
CA GLY A 621 -6.04 21.75 5.53
C GLY A 621 -6.12 23.27 5.54
N GLY A 622 -6.58 23.84 6.64
CA GLY A 622 -6.67 25.29 6.81
C GLY A 622 -7.01 25.72 8.23
N SER A 623 -7.01 27.02 8.48
CA SER A 623 -7.42 27.55 9.78
C SER A 623 -7.92 28.99 9.70
N ALA A 624 -8.65 29.39 10.74
CA ALA A 624 -8.99 30.77 11.04
C ALA A 624 -8.85 31.02 12.56
N THR A 625 -8.47 32.23 12.93
CA THR A 625 -8.37 32.62 14.35
C THR A 625 -9.42 33.68 14.63
N ALA A 626 -10.33 33.37 15.55
CA ALA A 626 -11.35 34.29 16.02
C ALA A 626 -10.74 35.40 16.86
N ILE A 627 -11.24 36.63 16.68
CA ILE A 627 -10.85 37.79 17.49
C ILE A 627 -12.08 38.22 18.31
N ARG A 628 -11.92 38.24 19.63
CA ARG A 628 -12.96 38.75 20.54
C ARG A 628 -12.86 40.25 20.66
N THR A 629 -13.90 40.95 20.23
CA THR A 629 -14.08 42.37 20.52
C THR A 629 -15.28 42.51 21.44
N SER A 630 -15.07 43.00 22.66
CA SER A 630 -16.14 43.26 23.63
C SER A 630 -17.25 44.10 23.00
N ASP A 631 -18.51 43.74 23.22
CA ASP A 631 -19.66 44.57 22.84
C ASP A 631 -20.11 45.55 23.93
N ALA A 632 -19.57 45.39 25.15
CA ALA A 632 -19.88 46.19 26.34
C ALA A 632 -19.52 47.67 26.20
#